data_AF-A0A5D0VAW4-F1
#
_entry.id   AF-A0A5D0VAW4-F1
#
_cell.length_a   1.000
_cell.length_b   1.000
_cell.length_c   1.000
_cell.angle_alpha   90.00
_cell.angle_beta   90.00
_cell.angle_gamma   90.00
#
_symmetry.space_group_name_H-M   'P 1'
#
loop_
_entity.id
_entity.type
_entity.pdbx_description
1 polymer ?
#
loop_
_entity_poly.entity_id
_entity_poly.type
_entity_poly.pdbx_seq_one_letter_code
_entity_poly.pdbx_strand_id
1 'polypeptide(L)'
;MSEPIVLTRDNLRAELKGLPRLTKMAARLAVNIRYGTLEITFPDNRAFRINGSESGPYGVLDIHDWRFFKMVVQAGDVGVGEAYMAGYWSSPDVTTFLELFCINQESTLQAIQGSGITRILLSLRHWLNTNTKRGSKRNISAHYDLGNAFYDKWLDPSMTYSSAIYSNETNNLEQAQAEKYAALARTTGIEPDHHVLEIGCGWGGFAEHVAKTIGAHVRALTISQEQYDYARERIFNAGLNDKVNVVFQDYRDEKGQYDRIASIEMFEAVGEKYWPTYFGQLSKCLKPGGKAGLQIITIQDRMFEDYKRGTDFIQRYVFPGGMLPPPSRLVELGKSLGLDLAEQRIFGQDYARTLAEWRERFRQAWPQIRPLGFDDQFKRLWEFYLHYCEAGFRSGNIDVRQIVYVKPA
;
A
#
# COMPACT_ATOMS: atom_id res chain seq x y z
N MET A 1 -28.22 23.81 8.53
CA MET A 1 -28.46 22.43 8.06
C MET A 1 -29.18 21.71 9.18
N SER A 2 -30.22 20.93 8.88
CA SER A 2 -30.90 20.09 9.88
C SER A 2 -29.92 19.05 10.43
N GLU A 3 -30.01 18.72 11.72
CA GLU A 3 -29.20 17.64 12.29
C GLU A 3 -29.47 16.32 11.57
N PRO A 4 -28.42 15.49 11.35
CA PRO A 4 -28.58 14.21 10.67
C PRO A 4 -29.47 13.27 11.50
N ILE A 5 -30.37 12.56 10.83
CA ILE A 5 -31.26 11.59 11.47
C ILE A 5 -30.45 10.37 11.88
N VAL A 6 -30.49 9.99 13.15
CA VAL A 6 -29.82 8.79 13.64
C VAL A 6 -30.57 7.55 13.13
N LEU A 7 -29.93 6.78 12.26
CA LEU A 7 -30.47 5.53 11.72
C LEU A 7 -30.19 4.37 12.68
N THR A 8 -31.26 3.67 13.03
CA THR A 8 -31.25 2.42 13.80
C THR A 8 -31.94 1.32 13.01
N ARG A 9 -31.84 0.07 13.45
CA ARG A 9 -32.58 -1.04 12.82
C ARG A 9 -34.10 -0.82 12.84
N ASP A 10 -34.60 -0.12 13.85
CA ASP A 10 -36.03 0.07 14.08
C ASP A 10 -36.65 1.13 13.17
N ASN A 11 -35.92 2.23 12.90
CA ASN A 11 -36.44 3.32 12.08
C ASN A 11 -36.05 3.23 10.59
N LEU A 12 -35.08 2.36 10.22
CA LEU A 12 -34.51 2.28 8.88
C LEU A 12 -35.56 2.14 7.76
N ARG A 13 -36.64 1.39 7.98
CA ARG A 13 -37.68 1.20 6.95
C ARG A 13 -38.48 2.49 6.69
N ALA A 14 -38.75 3.26 7.74
CA ALA A 14 -39.51 4.50 7.66
C ALA A 14 -38.66 5.62 7.07
N GLU A 15 -37.45 5.81 7.60
CA GLU A 15 -36.55 6.91 7.23
C GLU A 15 -36.03 6.79 5.79
N LEU A 16 -35.81 5.55 5.32
CA LEU A 16 -35.35 5.31 3.96
C LEU A 16 -36.50 5.22 2.93
N LYS A 17 -37.74 5.58 3.29
CA LYS A 17 -38.85 5.59 2.34
C LYS A 17 -38.53 6.51 1.15
N GLY A 18 -38.95 6.10 -0.05
CA GLY A 18 -38.68 6.82 -1.29
C GLY A 18 -37.25 6.70 -1.85
N LEU A 19 -36.27 6.16 -1.09
CA LEU A 19 -34.91 5.99 -1.60
C LEU A 19 -34.76 4.85 -2.62
N PRO A 20 -33.75 4.90 -3.51
CA PRO A 20 -33.40 3.81 -4.41
C PRO A 20 -33.18 2.49 -3.67
N ARG A 21 -33.48 1.36 -4.33
CA ARG A 21 -33.36 0.02 -3.73
C ARG A 21 -31.94 -0.29 -3.26
N LEU A 22 -30.93 0.07 -4.06
CA LEU A 22 -29.53 -0.17 -3.72
C LEU A 22 -29.08 0.65 -2.50
N THR A 23 -29.53 1.90 -2.39
CA THR A 23 -29.30 2.74 -1.20
C THR A 23 -29.87 2.10 0.06
N LYS A 24 -31.11 1.61 0.01
CA LYS A 24 -31.74 0.89 1.13
C LYS A 24 -30.94 -0.36 1.54
N MET A 25 -30.36 -1.07 0.57
CA MET A 25 -29.53 -2.24 0.86
C MET A 25 -28.19 -1.85 1.50
N ALA A 26 -27.52 -0.84 0.98
CA ALA A 26 -26.27 -0.33 1.54
C ALA A 26 -26.45 0.18 2.98
N ALA A 27 -27.49 0.97 3.23
CA ALA A 27 -27.81 1.46 4.58
C ALA A 27 -28.10 0.32 5.57
N ARG A 28 -28.77 -0.77 5.13
CA ARG A 28 -29.00 -1.95 5.98
C ARG A 28 -27.72 -2.67 6.37
N LEU A 29 -26.69 -2.63 5.54
CA LEU A 29 -25.37 -3.18 5.88
C LEU A 29 -24.65 -2.22 6.84
N ALA A 30 -24.68 -0.93 6.53
CA ALA A 30 -24.00 0.11 7.31
C ALA A 30 -24.51 0.22 8.76
N VAL A 31 -25.79 -0.02 9.06
CA VAL A 31 -26.31 -0.03 10.45
C VAL A 31 -25.75 -1.17 11.32
N ASN A 32 -24.89 -2.04 10.79
CA ASN A 32 -24.21 -3.08 11.55
C ASN A 32 -22.73 -2.77 11.80
N ILE A 33 -22.28 -1.53 11.57
CA ILE A 33 -20.96 -1.13 12.07
C ILE A 33 -20.92 -1.29 13.58
N ARG A 34 -19.81 -1.82 14.08
CA ARG A 34 -19.54 -2.04 15.49
C ARG A 34 -18.73 -0.90 16.08
N TYR A 35 -17.77 -0.37 15.34
CA TYR A 35 -16.84 0.66 15.79
C TYR A 35 -17.11 1.99 15.09
N GLY A 36 -17.02 3.10 15.82
CA GLY A 36 -17.04 4.45 15.27
C GLY A 36 -18.42 4.95 14.83
N THR A 37 -18.43 6.02 14.05
CA THR A 37 -19.64 6.68 13.57
C THR A 37 -19.53 6.97 12.08
N LEU A 38 -20.61 6.71 11.34
CA LEU A 38 -20.73 7.07 9.93
C LEU A 38 -21.83 8.13 9.75
N GLU A 39 -21.46 9.32 9.31
CA GLU A 39 -22.39 10.33 8.82
C GLU A 39 -22.46 10.29 7.29
N ILE A 40 -23.67 10.29 6.73
CA ILE A 40 -23.90 10.18 5.29
C ILE A 40 -24.87 11.27 4.84
N THR A 41 -24.45 12.07 3.87
CA THR A 41 -25.31 13.01 3.15
C THR A 41 -25.66 12.43 1.78
N PHE A 42 -26.94 12.39 1.43
CA PHE A 42 -27.42 11.93 0.12
C PHE A 42 -27.62 13.08 -0.88
N PRO A 43 -27.71 12.79 -2.20
CA PRO A 43 -27.92 13.81 -3.23
C PRO A 43 -29.19 14.65 -3.06
N ASP A 44 -30.17 14.17 -2.29
CA ASP A 44 -31.41 14.90 -1.97
C ASP A 44 -31.32 15.69 -0.64
N ASN A 45 -30.12 15.88 -0.11
CA ASN A 45 -29.79 16.56 1.14
C ASN A 45 -30.28 15.86 2.41
N ARG A 46 -30.80 14.64 2.32
CA ARG A 46 -31.03 13.84 3.54
C ARG A 46 -29.70 13.46 4.16
N ALA A 47 -29.56 13.76 5.44
CA ALA A 47 -28.39 13.42 6.22
C ALA A 47 -28.75 12.38 7.28
N PHE A 48 -27.92 11.35 7.39
CA PHE A 48 -28.11 10.24 8.30
C PHE A 48 -26.84 10.00 9.11
N ARG A 49 -27.01 9.59 10.37
CA ARG A 49 -25.91 9.17 11.24
C ARG A 49 -26.12 7.75 11.71
N ILE A 50 -25.07 6.95 11.64
CA ILE A 50 -25.05 5.57 12.14
C ILE A 50 -23.96 5.50 13.21
N ASN A 51 -24.32 5.05 14.40
CA ASN A 51 -23.38 4.89 15.51
C ASN A 51 -23.10 3.40 15.73
N GLY A 52 -21.82 3.06 15.79
CA GLY A 52 -21.36 1.79 16.32
C GLY A 52 -21.57 1.69 17.83
N SER A 53 -21.48 0.48 18.36
CA SER A 53 -21.54 0.21 19.79
C SER A 53 -20.24 0.52 20.54
N GLU A 54 -19.12 0.62 19.81
CA GLU A 54 -17.79 0.86 20.35
C GLU A 54 -17.16 2.11 19.73
N SER A 55 -16.19 2.71 20.44
CA SER A 55 -15.46 3.88 19.95
C SER A 55 -14.67 3.56 18.68
N GLY A 56 -14.46 4.57 17.85
CA GLY A 56 -13.73 4.43 16.59
C GLY A 56 -13.77 5.72 15.76
N PRO A 57 -13.31 5.64 14.50
CA PRO A 57 -13.26 6.77 13.58
C PRO A 57 -14.63 7.42 13.35
N TYR A 58 -14.64 8.73 13.11
CA TYR A 58 -15.82 9.46 12.67
C TYR A 58 -15.75 9.66 11.15
N GLY A 59 -16.32 8.73 10.40
CA GLY A 59 -16.37 8.79 8.95
C GLY A 59 -17.50 9.69 8.47
N VAL A 60 -17.21 10.57 7.50
CA VAL A 60 -18.21 11.39 6.81
C VAL A 60 -18.23 11.00 5.33
N LEU A 61 -19.41 10.81 4.76
CA LEU A 61 -19.62 10.46 3.37
C LEU A 61 -20.65 11.39 2.73
N ASP A 62 -20.21 12.25 1.83
CA ASP A 62 -21.09 13.09 1.02
C ASP A 62 -21.27 12.46 -0.36
N ILE A 63 -22.48 11.98 -0.65
CA ILE A 63 -22.82 11.34 -1.92
C ILE A 63 -23.45 12.38 -2.83
N HIS A 64 -22.79 12.64 -3.96
CA HIS A 64 -23.22 13.59 -4.98
C HIS A 64 -24.09 12.92 -6.04
N ASP A 65 -23.94 11.61 -6.24
CA ASP A 65 -24.65 10.87 -7.29
C ASP A 65 -25.05 9.44 -6.88
N TRP A 66 -26.30 9.06 -7.14
CA TRP A 66 -26.85 7.74 -6.84
C TRP A 66 -26.12 6.58 -7.54
N ARG A 67 -25.38 6.86 -8.62
CA ARG A 67 -24.51 5.88 -9.31
C ARG A 67 -23.46 5.29 -8.38
N PHE A 68 -23.07 6.00 -7.31
CA PHE A 68 -22.19 5.48 -6.25
C PHE A 68 -22.65 4.10 -5.76
N PHE A 69 -23.91 3.95 -5.35
CA PHE A 69 -24.42 2.68 -4.83
C PHE A 69 -24.37 1.54 -5.84
N LYS A 70 -24.59 1.86 -7.13
CA LYS A 70 -24.47 0.88 -8.21
C LYS A 70 -23.04 0.37 -8.33
N MET A 71 -22.06 1.28 -8.30
CA MET A 71 -20.64 0.93 -8.42
C MET A 71 -20.15 0.10 -7.23
N VAL A 72 -20.51 0.50 -6.01
CA VAL A 72 -20.16 -0.25 -4.79
C VAL A 72 -20.75 -1.65 -4.79
N VAL A 73 -22.02 -1.83 -5.19
CA VAL A 73 -22.65 -3.16 -5.26
C VAL A 73 -22.04 -4.04 -6.35
N GLN A 74 -21.60 -3.45 -7.47
CA GLN A 74 -21.06 -4.20 -8.61
C GLN A 74 -19.58 -4.57 -8.45
N ALA A 75 -18.79 -3.71 -7.81
CA ALA A 75 -17.34 -3.82 -7.78
C ALA A 75 -16.71 -3.66 -6.39
N GLY A 76 -17.52 -3.60 -5.32
CA GLY A 76 -17.02 -3.55 -3.94
C GLY A 76 -16.15 -2.32 -3.67
N ASP A 77 -14.98 -2.55 -3.08
CA ASP A 77 -13.92 -1.59 -2.79
C ASP A 77 -13.39 -0.89 -4.05
N VAL A 78 -13.20 -1.63 -5.15
CA VAL A 78 -12.86 -1.06 -6.46
C VAL A 78 -13.95 -0.06 -6.89
N GLY A 79 -15.22 -0.39 -6.65
CA GLY A 79 -16.36 0.47 -6.96
C GLY A 79 -16.39 1.76 -6.12
N VAL A 80 -15.95 1.71 -4.86
CA VAL A 80 -15.79 2.90 -4.01
C VAL A 80 -14.75 3.85 -4.61
N GLY A 81 -13.58 3.32 -5.01
CA GLY A 81 -12.51 4.11 -5.62
C GLY A 81 -12.88 4.67 -7.00
N GLU A 82 -13.47 3.85 -7.88
CA GLU A 82 -13.93 4.31 -9.19
C GLU A 82 -15.01 5.40 -9.07
N ALA A 83 -15.88 5.32 -8.06
CA ALA A 83 -16.88 6.36 -7.80
C ALA A 83 -16.26 7.66 -7.25
N TYR A 84 -15.18 7.57 -6.48
CA TYR A 84 -14.40 8.74 -6.04
C TYR A 84 -13.73 9.42 -7.23
N MET A 85 -13.09 8.63 -8.10
CA MET A 85 -12.48 9.12 -9.35
C MET A 85 -13.51 9.78 -10.27
N ALA A 86 -14.74 9.32 -10.28
CA ALA A 86 -15.85 9.92 -11.03
C ALA A 86 -16.48 11.15 -10.35
N GLY A 87 -16.11 11.47 -9.11
CA GLY A 87 -16.69 12.58 -8.34
C GLY A 87 -18.10 12.31 -7.80
N TYR A 88 -18.50 11.05 -7.67
CA TYR A 88 -19.85 10.69 -7.17
C TYR A 88 -19.97 10.74 -5.67
N TRP A 89 -18.85 10.83 -4.95
CA TRP A 89 -18.83 11.07 -3.52
C TRP A 89 -17.56 11.80 -3.12
N SER A 90 -17.61 12.45 -1.97
CA SER A 90 -16.46 13.03 -1.30
C SER A 90 -16.53 12.83 0.20
N SER A 91 -15.46 13.19 0.89
CA SER A 91 -15.41 13.27 2.34
C SER A 91 -14.49 14.42 2.74
N PRO A 92 -14.76 15.14 3.83
CA PRO A 92 -13.78 16.03 4.43
C PRO A 92 -12.50 15.28 4.85
N ASP A 93 -12.62 13.99 5.19
CA ASP A 93 -11.49 13.11 5.48
C ASP A 93 -11.73 11.70 4.92
N VAL A 94 -11.27 11.51 3.69
CA VAL A 94 -11.38 10.24 2.96
C VAL A 94 -10.63 9.12 3.70
N THR A 95 -9.49 9.40 4.35
CA THR A 95 -8.74 8.39 5.10
C THR A 95 -9.59 7.86 6.25
N THR A 96 -10.12 8.75 7.10
CA THR A 96 -10.94 8.37 8.25
C THR A 96 -12.21 7.64 7.83
N PHE A 97 -12.83 8.05 6.71
CA PHE A 97 -13.94 7.31 6.11
C PHE A 97 -13.55 5.88 5.75
N LEU A 98 -12.44 5.68 5.03
CA LEU A 98 -11.98 4.34 4.64
C LEU A 98 -11.55 3.49 5.84
N GLU A 99 -10.86 4.10 6.82
CA GLU A 99 -10.42 3.46 8.07
C GLU A 99 -11.61 2.85 8.83
N LEU A 100 -12.75 3.56 8.87
CA LEU A 100 -13.99 3.07 9.47
C LEU A 100 -14.45 1.74 8.85
N PHE A 101 -14.34 1.57 7.53
CA PHE A 101 -14.69 0.29 6.88
C PHE A 101 -13.64 -0.78 7.12
N CYS A 102 -12.37 -0.40 7.17
CA CYS A 102 -11.27 -1.33 7.43
C CYS A 102 -11.44 -2.01 8.80
N ILE A 103 -11.76 -1.25 9.86
CA ILE A 103 -11.94 -1.80 11.21
C ILE A 103 -13.28 -2.55 11.39
N ASN A 104 -14.28 -2.26 10.55
CA ASN A 104 -15.59 -2.90 10.58
C ASN A 104 -15.74 -4.04 9.56
N GLN A 105 -14.65 -4.49 8.92
CA GLN A 105 -14.72 -5.52 7.89
C GLN A 105 -15.30 -6.83 8.45
N GLU A 106 -14.84 -7.28 9.62
CA GLU A 106 -15.30 -8.55 10.22
C GLU A 106 -16.77 -8.47 10.67
N SER A 107 -17.18 -7.41 11.35
CA SER A 107 -18.57 -7.20 11.79
C SER A 107 -19.52 -7.14 10.58
N THR A 108 -19.08 -6.48 9.50
CA THR A 108 -19.82 -6.42 8.24
C THR A 108 -19.92 -7.81 7.59
N LEU A 109 -18.82 -8.58 7.55
CA LEU A 109 -18.82 -9.94 7.00
C LEU A 109 -19.72 -10.89 7.80
N GLN A 110 -19.71 -10.82 9.13
CA GLN A 110 -20.59 -11.61 9.99
C GLN A 110 -22.07 -11.26 9.79
N ALA A 111 -22.39 -9.96 9.70
CA ALA A 111 -23.76 -9.50 9.42
C ALA A 111 -24.26 -9.96 8.03
N ILE A 112 -23.35 -10.02 7.05
CA ILE A 112 -23.62 -10.59 5.73
C ILE A 112 -23.93 -12.09 5.90
N GLN A 113 -23.04 -12.89 6.46
CA GLN A 113 -23.23 -14.35 6.60
C GLN A 113 -24.52 -14.75 7.34
N GLY A 114 -25.02 -13.92 8.28
CA GLY A 114 -26.23 -14.18 9.06
C GLY A 114 -27.58 -13.89 8.39
N SER A 115 -27.64 -13.30 7.18
CA SER A 115 -28.92 -12.92 6.55
C SER A 115 -29.23 -13.72 5.27
N GLY A 116 -30.39 -14.37 5.17
CA GLY A 116 -30.74 -15.28 4.04
C GLY A 116 -30.70 -14.68 2.62
N ILE A 117 -30.63 -13.35 2.48
CA ILE A 117 -30.44 -12.62 1.22
C ILE A 117 -28.99 -12.77 0.69
N THR A 118 -28.06 -13.21 1.54
CA THR A 118 -26.64 -13.30 1.22
C THR A 118 -26.22 -14.49 0.40
N ARG A 119 -26.99 -15.58 0.34
CA ARG A 119 -26.68 -16.64 -0.65
C ARG A 119 -26.76 -16.12 -2.08
N ILE A 120 -27.59 -15.12 -2.35
CA ILE A 120 -27.77 -14.51 -3.68
C ILE A 120 -26.72 -13.42 -3.92
N LEU A 121 -26.43 -12.57 -2.93
CA LEU A 121 -25.39 -11.54 -3.04
C LEU A 121 -23.96 -12.10 -3.04
N LEU A 122 -23.68 -13.14 -2.24
CA LEU A 122 -22.40 -13.84 -2.22
C LEU A 122 -22.20 -14.70 -3.48
N SER A 123 -23.25 -15.31 -4.03
CA SER A 123 -23.15 -16.01 -5.32
C SER A 123 -23.01 -15.04 -6.50
N LEU A 124 -23.66 -13.87 -6.47
CA LEU A 124 -23.38 -12.78 -7.41
C LEU A 124 -21.96 -12.24 -7.25
N ARG A 125 -21.45 -12.07 -6.02
CA ARG A 125 -20.05 -11.70 -5.76
C ARG A 125 -19.08 -12.78 -6.26
N HIS A 126 -19.41 -14.07 -6.13
CA HIS A 126 -18.59 -15.16 -6.65
C HIS A 126 -18.61 -15.23 -8.18
N TRP A 127 -19.76 -14.92 -8.79
CA TRP A 127 -19.97 -14.85 -10.24
C TRP A 127 -19.35 -13.57 -10.85
N LEU A 128 -19.30 -12.46 -10.12
CA LEU A 128 -18.62 -11.21 -10.49
C LEU A 128 -17.10 -11.28 -10.20
N ASN A 129 -16.67 -12.04 -9.20
CA ASN A 129 -15.27 -12.45 -9.01
C ASN A 129 -14.80 -13.44 -10.08
N THR A 130 -15.71 -13.98 -10.89
CA THR A 130 -15.35 -14.56 -12.18
C THR A 130 -15.05 -13.38 -13.11
N ASN A 131 -13.87 -12.78 -12.93
CA ASN A 131 -13.28 -11.79 -13.81
C ASN A 131 -13.25 -12.39 -15.22
N THR A 132 -14.33 -12.19 -15.99
CA THR A 132 -14.28 -12.52 -17.41
C THR A 132 -13.20 -11.65 -18.01
N LYS A 133 -12.29 -12.25 -18.80
CA LYS A 133 -11.22 -11.56 -19.56
C LYS A 133 -11.68 -10.33 -20.36
N ARG A 134 -13.01 -10.13 -20.49
CA ARG A 134 -13.66 -9.03 -21.19
C ARG A 134 -13.83 -7.76 -20.33
N GLY A 135 -13.96 -7.88 -19.00
CA GLY A 135 -14.08 -6.74 -18.06
C GLY A 135 -12.73 -6.22 -17.56
N SER A 136 -11.72 -7.09 -17.47
CA SER A 136 -10.35 -6.76 -17.05
C SER A 136 -9.53 -6.00 -18.10
N LYS A 137 -10.14 -5.61 -19.24
CA LYS A 137 -9.47 -4.86 -20.31
C LYS A 137 -9.41 -3.34 -20.07
N ARG A 138 -9.95 -2.84 -18.96
CA ARG A 138 -9.72 -1.46 -18.49
C ARG A 138 -8.55 -1.41 -17.50
N ASN A 139 -7.38 -1.88 -17.93
CA ASN A 139 -6.12 -1.65 -17.21
C ASN A 139 -5.49 -0.39 -17.77
N ILE A 140 -5.72 0.76 -17.14
CA ILE A 140 -5.17 2.04 -17.61
C ILE A 140 -4.67 2.87 -16.43
N SER A 141 -3.76 2.31 -15.63
CA SER A 141 -2.55 3.06 -15.30
C SER A 141 -1.51 2.96 -16.42
N ALA A 142 -1.66 1.99 -17.33
CA ALA A 142 -0.82 1.80 -18.51
C ALA A 142 -0.90 2.92 -19.58
N HIS A 143 -1.60 4.04 -19.35
CA HIS A 143 -1.50 5.24 -20.19
C HIS A 143 -0.83 6.43 -19.49
N TYR A 144 -0.52 6.31 -18.20
CA TYR A 144 0.27 7.32 -17.51
C TYR A 144 1.71 6.82 -17.46
N ASP A 145 2.57 7.47 -18.25
CA ASP A 145 4.01 7.27 -18.16
C ASP A 145 4.50 7.98 -16.90
N LEU A 146 4.45 7.28 -15.77
CA LEU A 146 4.89 7.78 -14.47
C LEU A 146 6.41 7.76 -14.41
N GLY A 147 7.04 8.74 -15.06
CA GLY A 147 8.49 8.92 -15.05
C GLY A 147 9.01 9.72 -13.86
N ASN A 148 10.33 9.86 -13.79
CA ASN A 148 11.03 10.61 -12.72
C ASN A 148 10.48 12.03 -12.50
N ALA A 149 10.07 12.73 -13.58
CA ALA A 149 9.53 14.09 -13.51
C ALA A 149 8.21 14.19 -12.72
N PHE A 150 7.45 13.09 -12.59
CA PHE A 150 6.26 13.02 -11.75
C PHE A 150 6.63 12.86 -10.28
N TYR A 151 7.48 11.88 -9.97
CA TYR A 151 7.85 11.53 -8.59
C TYR A 151 8.68 12.64 -7.90
N ASP A 152 9.59 13.28 -8.63
CA ASP A 152 10.43 14.40 -8.15
C ASP A 152 9.61 15.58 -7.62
N LYS A 153 8.35 15.72 -8.03
CA LYS A 153 7.51 16.84 -7.59
C LYS A 153 6.98 16.71 -6.17
N TRP A 154 6.90 15.51 -5.62
CA TRP A 154 6.22 15.29 -4.34
C TRP A 154 6.88 14.28 -3.42
N LEU A 155 7.81 13.46 -3.92
CA LEU A 155 8.71 12.72 -3.05
C LEU A 155 9.70 13.68 -2.37
N ASP A 156 10.36 13.17 -1.34
CA ASP A 156 11.48 13.87 -0.75
C ASP A 156 12.70 13.86 -1.71
N PRO A 157 13.71 14.73 -1.54
CA PRO A 157 14.86 14.82 -2.45
C PRO A 157 15.66 13.53 -2.60
N SER A 158 15.51 12.56 -1.69
CA SER A 158 16.12 11.25 -1.85
C SER A 158 15.44 10.38 -2.91
N MET A 159 14.35 10.83 -3.53
CA MET A 159 13.54 10.08 -4.50
C MET A 159 13.11 8.71 -3.94
N THR A 160 12.68 8.69 -2.67
CA THR A 160 12.32 7.44 -2.02
C THR A 160 10.82 7.19 -2.09
N TYR A 161 10.43 6.15 -2.83
CA TYR A 161 9.05 5.68 -2.88
C TYR A 161 8.87 4.39 -2.06
N SER A 162 9.13 4.51 -0.75
CA SER A 162 8.95 3.46 0.26
C SER A 162 8.58 4.11 1.60
N SER A 163 8.03 3.35 2.55
CA SER A 163 7.78 3.83 3.92
C SER A 163 9.04 4.43 4.53
N ALA A 164 8.89 5.59 5.17
CA ALA A 164 9.90 6.12 6.08
C ALA A 164 9.80 5.45 7.47
N ILE A 165 10.76 5.74 8.35
CA ILE A 165 10.72 5.39 9.76
C ILE A 165 10.82 6.70 10.55
N TYR A 166 9.86 6.94 11.44
CA TYR A 166 9.87 8.13 12.29
C TYR A 166 10.43 7.79 13.66
N SER A 167 11.25 8.70 14.20
CA SER A 167 11.78 8.66 15.55
C SER A 167 11.60 10.03 16.20
N ASN A 168 11.94 10.13 17.49
CA ASN A 168 11.94 11.42 18.20
C ASN A 168 12.92 12.44 17.60
N GLU A 169 13.87 11.98 16.76
CA GLU A 169 14.90 12.82 16.12
C GLU A 169 14.50 13.23 14.69
N THR A 170 13.45 12.64 14.12
CA THR A 170 12.98 12.94 12.77
C THR A 170 11.87 13.97 12.80
N ASN A 171 12.13 15.15 12.23
CA ASN A 171 11.19 16.27 12.20
C ASN A 171 10.43 16.37 10.86
N ASN A 172 10.91 15.70 9.81
CA ASN A 172 10.34 15.71 8.47
C ASN A 172 10.58 14.38 7.74
N LEU A 173 9.93 14.21 6.59
CA LEU A 173 10.05 13.01 5.74
C LEU A 173 11.49 12.71 5.35
N GLU A 174 12.28 13.73 5.01
CA GLU A 174 13.67 13.60 4.58
C GLU A 174 14.52 12.91 5.66
N GLN A 175 14.39 13.38 6.90
CA GLN A 175 15.05 12.78 8.06
C GLN A 175 14.52 11.38 8.34
N ALA A 176 13.21 11.16 8.19
CA ALA A 176 12.59 9.85 8.41
C ALA A 176 13.02 8.81 7.35
N GLN A 177 13.25 9.23 6.10
CA GLN A 177 13.79 8.36 5.06
C GLN A 177 15.26 8.01 5.31
N ALA A 178 16.05 8.97 5.79
CA ALA A 178 17.42 8.72 6.22
C ALA A 178 17.48 7.76 7.42
N GLU A 179 16.62 7.95 8.43
CA GLU A 179 16.55 7.02 9.57
C GLU A 179 16.11 5.63 9.15
N LYS A 180 15.18 5.50 8.20
CA LYS A 180 14.82 4.19 7.63
C LYS A 180 16.03 3.46 7.05
N TYR A 181 16.85 4.15 6.26
CA TYR A 181 18.08 3.56 5.71
C TYR A 181 19.08 3.19 6.80
N ALA A 182 19.30 4.07 7.77
CA ALA A 182 20.20 3.84 8.89
C ALA A 182 19.74 2.65 9.75
N ALA A 183 18.44 2.54 10.03
CA ALA A 183 17.84 1.45 10.77
C ALA A 183 18.03 0.10 10.07
N LEU A 184 17.80 0.04 8.75
CA LEU A 184 18.01 -1.18 7.99
C LEU A 184 19.49 -1.59 7.97
N ALA A 185 20.40 -0.63 7.70
CA ALA A 185 21.83 -0.91 7.68
C ALA A 185 22.36 -1.37 9.04
N ARG A 186 21.90 -0.74 10.13
CA ARG A 186 22.26 -1.07 11.51
C ARG A 186 21.76 -2.45 11.92
N THR A 187 20.49 -2.77 11.70
CA THR A 187 19.90 -4.08 12.06
C THR A 187 20.47 -5.23 11.22
N THR A 188 20.75 -4.97 9.95
CA THR A 188 21.43 -5.93 9.07
C THR A 188 22.92 -6.07 9.42
N GLY A 189 23.48 -5.16 10.21
CA GLY A 189 24.88 -5.16 10.64
C GLY A 189 25.85 -4.95 9.48
N ILE A 190 25.59 -3.94 8.65
CA ILE A 190 26.49 -3.52 7.57
C ILE A 190 27.70 -2.81 8.18
N GLU A 191 28.89 -3.09 7.64
CA GLU A 191 30.18 -2.60 8.15
C GLU A 191 31.04 -2.14 6.95
N PRO A 192 32.08 -1.30 7.17
CA PRO A 192 32.79 -0.62 6.08
C PRO A 192 33.49 -1.54 5.05
N ASP A 193 33.88 -2.75 5.44
CA ASP A 193 34.57 -3.72 4.60
C ASP A 193 33.61 -4.72 3.91
N HIS A 194 32.32 -4.68 4.23
CA HIS A 194 31.34 -5.57 3.64
C HIS A 194 31.05 -5.24 2.17
N HIS A 195 30.85 -6.30 1.39
CA HIS A 195 30.19 -6.24 0.09
C HIS A 195 28.67 -6.45 0.28
N VAL A 196 27.90 -5.44 -0.07
CA VAL A 196 26.44 -5.39 0.08
C VAL A 196 25.80 -5.54 -1.30
N LEU A 197 24.84 -6.44 -1.43
CA LEU A 197 23.93 -6.48 -2.57
C LEU A 197 22.64 -5.74 -2.19
N GLU A 198 22.28 -4.71 -2.95
CA GLU A 198 20.96 -4.11 -2.88
C GLU A 198 20.11 -4.60 -4.05
N ILE A 199 19.01 -5.28 -3.74
CA ILE A 199 18.07 -5.81 -4.73
C ILE A 199 16.89 -4.84 -4.86
N GLY A 200 16.75 -4.22 -6.05
CA GLY A 200 15.71 -3.24 -6.32
C GLY A 200 16.09 -1.88 -5.76
N CYS A 201 17.21 -1.31 -6.24
CA CYS A 201 17.80 -0.11 -5.66
C CYS A 201 17.03 1.20 -5.92
N GLY A 202 15.97 1.15 -6.73
CA GLY A 202 15.23 2.33 -7.13
C GLY A 202 16.16 3.41 -7.71
N TRP A 203 16.04 4.62 -7.17
CA TRP A 203 16.88 5.76 -7.54
C TRP A 203 18.21 5.84 -6.78
N GLY A 204 18.68 4.76 -6.17
CA GLY A 204 19.99 4.63 -5.54
C GLY A 204 20.13 5.24 -4.14
N GLY A 205 19.03 5.58 -3.47
CA GLY A 205 19.07 6.29 -2.18
C GLY A 205 19.72 5.50 -1.04
N PHE A 206 19.44 4.19 -0.92
CA PHE A 206 20.07 3.36 0.11
C PHE A 206 21.55 3.09 -0.19
N ALA A 207 21.88 2.73 -1.45
CA ALA A 207 23.27 2.57 -1.87
C ALA A 207 24.12 3.81 -1.57
N GLU A 208 23.62 5.01 -1.91
CA GLU A 208 24.29 6.27 -1.58
C GLU A 208 24.46 6.43 -0.07
N HIS A 209 23.38 6.20 0.71
CA HIS A 209 23.43 6.32 2.16
C HIS A 209 24.51 5.42 2.76
N VAL A 210 24.47 4.12 2.48
CA VAL A 210 25.42 3.13 3.02
C VAL A 210 26.85 3.45 2.62
N ALA A 211 27.10 3.80 1.36
CA ALA A 211 28.44 4.13 0.89
C ALA A 211 28.98 5.43 1.53
N LYS A 212 28.13 6.44 1.75
CA LYS A 212 28.54 7.70 2.39
C LYS A 212 28.76 7.58 3.89
N THR A 213 27.85 6.91 4.61
CA THR A 213 27.82 6.95 6.08
C THR A 213 28.61 5.81 6.71
N ILE A 214 28.67 4.66 6.05
CA ILE A 214 29.36 3.45 6.55
C ILE A 214 30.63 3.17 5.75
N GLY A 215 30.66 3.47 4.45
CA GLY A 215 31.82 3.23 3.60
C GLY A 215 31.88 1.83 2.96
N ALA A 216 30.80 1.04 3.09
CA ALA A 216 30.68 -0.30 2.51
C ALA A 216 30.62 -0.26 0.97
N HIS A 217 30.93 -1.39 0.34
CA HIS A 217 30.84 -1.53 -1.12
C HIS A 217 29.45 -2.05 -1.50
N VAL A 218 28.72 -1.32 -2.33
CA VAL A 218 27.34 -1.68 -2.71
C VAL A 218 27.26 -2.04 -4.19
N ARG A 219 26.72 -3.21 -4.48
CA ARG A 219 26.21 -3.57 -5.82
C ARG A 219 24.70 -3.36 -5.82
N ALA A 220 24.22 -2.40 -6.58
CA ALA A 220 22.84 -1.96 -6.58
C ALA A 220 22.14 -2.39 -7.87
N LEU A 221 21.17 -3.32 -7.77
CA LEU A 221 20.47 -3.87 -8.93
C LEU A 221 19.14 -3.17 -9.18
N THR A 222 18.85 -2.84 -10.44
CA THR A 222 17.51 -2.43 -10.89
C THR A 222 17.19 -3.00 -12.27
N ILE A 223 15.90 -3.13 -12.56
CA ILE A 223 15.35 -3.55 -13.87
C ILE A 223 14.66 -2.40 -14.61
N SER A 224 14.65 -1.19 -14.05
CA SER A 224 14.13 0.01 -14.71
C SER A 224 15.28 0.82 -15.28
N GLN A 225 15.21 1.11 -16.58
CA GLN A 225 16.23 1.89 -17.27
C GLN A 225 16.29 3.31 -16.71
N GLU A 226 15.14 3.94 -16.45
CA GLU A 226 15.07 5.29 -15.87
C GLU A 226 15.68 5.38 -14.48
N GLN A 227 15.46 4.34 -13.65
CA GLN A 227 16.05 4.25 -12.32
C GLN A 227 17.55 3.99 -12.40
N TYR A 228 17.99 3.13 -13.32
CA TYR A 228 19.41 2.86 -13.56
C TYR A 228 20.16 4.14 -13.94
N ASP A 229 19.64 4.89 -14.91
CA ASP A 229 20.25 6.13 -15.39
C ASP A 229 20.31 7.18 -14.27
N TYR A 230 19.20 7.36 -13.54
CA TYR A 230 19.15 8.29 -12.41
C TYR A 230 20.11 7.88 -11.27
N ALA A 231 20.09 6.61 -10.87
CA ALA A 231 20.93 6.13 -9.78
C ALA A 231 22.42 6.23 -10.16
N ARG A 232 22.80 5.97 -11.42
CA ARG A 232 24.17 6.17 -11.88
C ARG A 232 24.60 7.63 -11.82
N GLU A 233 23.77 8.54 -12.32
CA GLU A 233 24.07 9.98 -12.28
C GLU A 233 24.20 10.45 -10.83
N ARG A 234 23.27 10.04 -9.95
CA ARG A 234 23.29 10.35 -8.53
C ARG A 234 24.59 9.90 -7.84
N ILE A 235 24.99 8.65 -8.04
CA ILE A 235 26.22 8.08 -7.47
C ILE A 235 27.47 8.77 -8.03
N PHE A 236 27.48 9.11 -9.31
CA PHE A 236 28.55 9.86 -9.94
C PHE A 236 28.69 11.27 -9.33
N ASN A 237 27.59 12.01 -9.24
CA ASN A 237 27.55 13.36 -8.68
C ASN A 237 27.93 13.37 -7.18
N ALA A 238 27.66 12.27 -6.47
CA ALA A 238 28.08 12.08 -5.09
C ALA A 238 29.56 11.69 -4.92
N GLY A 239 30.29 11.39 -6.01
CA GLY A 239 31.69 10.96 -5.96
C GLY A 239 31.88 9.54 -5.42
N LEU A 240 30.90 8.65 -5.58
CA LEU A 240 30.87 7.33 -4.92
C LEU A 240 31.10 6.14 -5.87
N ASN A 241 31.54 6.38 -7.11
CA ASN A 241 31.70 5.31 -8.11
C ASN A 241 32.67 4.20 -7.68
N ASP A 242 33.61 4.49 -6.78
CA ASP A 242 34.56 3.49 -6.24
C ASP A 242 33.93 2.57 -5.19
N LYS A 243 32.76 2.97 -4.65
CA LYS A 243 32.04 2.26 -3.59
C LYS A 243 30.72 1.67 -4.08
N VAL A 244 30.04 2.31 -5.01
CA VAL A 244 28.74 1.87 -5.51
C VAL A 244 28.80 1.54 -6.99
N ASN A 245 28.41 0.30 -7.31
CA ASN A 245 28.21 -0.17 -8.67
C ASN A 245 26.72 -0.37 -8.94
N VAL A 246 26.12 0.53 -9.71
CA VAL A 246 24.72 0.42 -10.15
C VAL A 246 24.65 -0.42 -11.41
N VAL A 247 23.76 -1.42 -11.43
CA VAL A 247 23.69 -2.43 -12.49
C VAL A 247 22.25 -2.63 -12.95
N PHE A 248 22.05 -2.52 -14.26
CA PHE A 248 20.80 -2.87 -14.92
C PHE A 248 20.74 -4.39 -15.11
N GLN A 249 20.14 -5.10 -14.17
CA GLN A 249 20.13 -6.56 -14.13
C GLN A 249 18.95 -7.06 -13.31
N ASP A 250 18.35 -8.17 -13.75
CA ASP A 250 17.42 -8.91 -12.93
C ASP A 250 18.16 -9.60 -11.77
N TYR A 251 17.59 -9.53 -10.57
CA TYR A 251 18.19 -10.14 -9.38
C TYR A 251 18.32 -11.67 -9.49
N ARG A 252 17.46 -12.30 -10.31
CA ARG A 252 17.47 -13.76 -10.55
C ARG A 252 18.71 -14.22 -11.31
N ASP A 253 19.37 -13.30 -12.02
CA ASP A 253 20.59 -13.58 -12.78
C ASP A 253 21.87 -13.30 -11.99
N GLU A 254 21.75 -12.78 -10.75
CA GLU A 254 22.90 -12.49 -9.90
C GLU A 254 23.61 -13.77 -9.45
N LYS A 255 24.95 -13.75 -9.46
CA LYS A 255 25.79 -14.92 -9.18
C LYS A 255 26.84 -14.64 -8.09
N GLY A 256 26.97 -13.40 -7.65
CA GLY A 256 27.89 -13.00 -6.60
C GLY A 256 27.55 -13.56 -5.23
N GLN A 257 28.52 -13.43 -4.31
CA GLN A 257 28.39 -13.74 -2.88
C GLN A 257 28.64 -12.46 -2.08
N TYR A 258 27.75 -12.18 -1.14
CA TYR A 258 27.72 -10.92 -0.40
C TYR A 258 27.70 -11.18 1.10
N ASP A 259 28.34 -10.27 1.84
CA ASP A 259 28.31 -10.30 3.30
C ASP A 259 26.92 -9.91 3.80
N ARG A 260 26.28 -8.96 3.10
CA ARG A 260 24.96 -8.43 3.42
C ARG A 260 24.10 -8.29 2.17
N ILE A 261 22.79 -8.48 2.32
CA ILE A 261 21.80 -8.13 1.30
C ILE A 261 20.81 -7.14 1.88
N ALA A 262 20.41 -6.14 1.10
CA ALA A 262 19.29 -5.26 1.39
C ALA A 262 18.25 -5.34 0.26
N SER A 263 16.97 -5.28 0.61
CA SER A 263 15.90 -5.06 -0.38
C SER A 263 14.75 -4.30 0.28
N ILE A 264 14.30 -3.22 -0.35
CA ILE A 264 13.31 -2.30 0.23
C ILE A 264 12.10 -2.27 -0.69
N GLU A 265 10.96 -2.77 -0.20
CA GLU A 265 9.64 -2.73 -0.83
C GLU A 265 9.64 -3.19 -2.30
N MET A 266 10.45 -4.20 -2.59
CA MET A 266 10.51 -4.88 -3.89
C MET A 266 9.69 -6.18 -3.90
N PHE A 267 9.63 -6.88 -2.76
CA PHE A 267 9.10 -8.23 -2.66
C PHE A 267 7.61 -8.34 -3.04
N GLU A 268 6.86 -7.27 -2.83
CA GLU A 268 5.46 -7.08 -3.16
C GLU A 268 5.21 -7.25 -4.67
N ALA A 269 6.19 -6.87 -5.51
CA ALA A 269 6.11 -6.98 -6.97
C ALA A 269 6.51 -8.38 -7.50
N VAL A 270 7.08 -9.24 -6.67
CA VAL A 270 7.54 -10.59 -7.07
C VAL A 270 6.35 -11.52 -7.38
N GLY A 271 5.27 -11.41 -6.59
CA GLY A 271 4.09 -12.26 -6.69
C GLY A 271 4.26 -13.64 -6.03
N GLU A 272 3.16 -14.16 -5.46
CA GLU A 272 3.13 -15.37 -4.61
C GLU A 272 3.87 -16.57 -5.21
N LYS A 273 3.66 -16.84 -6.50
CA LYS A 273 4.26 -17.98 -7.22
C LYS A 273 5.79 -17.95 -7.20
N TYR A 274 6.40 -16.78 -7.14
CA TYR A 274 7.85 -16.60 -7.28
C TYR A 274 8.55 -16.28 -5.95
N TRP A 275 7.81 -16.19 -4.84
CA TRP A 275 8.39 -15.99 -3.52
C TRP A 275 9.48 -17.03 -3.14
N PRO A 276 9.31 -18.34 -3.42
CA PRO A 276 10.39 -19.31 -3.16
C PRO A 276 11.65 -19.04 -4.00
N THR A 277 11.49 -18.59 -5.26
CA THR A 277 12.62 -18.22 -6.12
C THR A 277 13.36 -17.01 -5.55
N TYR A 278 12.64 -16.01 -5.05
CA TYR A 278 13.23 -14.83 -4.42
C TYR A 278 14.07 -15.20 -3.19
N PHE A 279 13.49 -15.90 -2.23
CA PHE A 279 14.21 -16.34 -1.02
C PHE A 279 15.37 -17.30 -1.35
N GLY A 280 15.19 -18.17 -2.35
CA GLY A 280 16.25 -19.03 -2.84
C GLY A 280 17.42 -18.25 -3.42
N GLN A 281 17.16 -17.12 -4.07
CA GLN A 281 18.20 -16.23 -4.58
C GLN A 281 18.92 -15.49 -3.44
N LEU A 282 18.21 -15.02 -2.41
CA LEU A 282 18.84 -14.47 -1.20
C LEU A 282 19.81 -15.48 -0.56
N SER A 283 19.34 -16.71 -0.36
CA SER A 283 20.14 -17.78 0.23
C SER A 283 21.36 -18.12 -0.63
N LYS A 284 21.21 -18.16 -1.96
CA LYS A 284 22.34 -18.37 -2.88
C LYS A 284 23.34 -17.23 -2.81
N CYS A 285 22.92 -15.97 -2.81
CA CYS A 285 23.81 -14.81 -2.86
C CYS A 285 24.44 -14.44 -1.51
N LEU A 286 23.93 -14.95 -0.38
CA LEU A 286 24.57 -14.74 0.92
C LEU A 286 25.75 -15.67 1.14
N LYS A 287 26.86 -15.11 1.65
CA LYS A 287 27.93 -15.91 2.27
C LYS A 287 27.40 -16.63 3.52
N PRO A 288 27.99 -17.77 3.93
CA PRO A 288 27.70 -18.37 5.23
C PRO A 288 27.92 -17.35 6.37
N GLY A 289 26.98 -17.28 7.32
CA GLY A 289 26.95 -16.25 8.37
C GLY A 289 26.48 -14.86 7.92
N GLY A 290 26.22 -14.65 6.63
CA GLY A 290 25.73 -13.40 6.07
C GLY A 290 24.29 -13.09 6.45
N LYS A 291 23.89 -11.82 6.31
CA LYS A 291 22.54 -11.34 6.69
C LYS A 291 21.81 -10.65 5.54
N ALA A 292 20.51 -10.92 5.38
CA ALA A 292 19.63 -10.19 4.48
C ALA A 292 18.62 -9.35 5.28
N GLY A 293 18.65 -8.03 5.12
CA GLY A 293 17.67 -7.10 5.67
C GLY A 293 16.64 -6.72 4.61
N LEU A 294 15.38 -7.03 4.85
CA LEU A 294 14.28 -6.77 3.91
C LEU A 294 13.27 -5.80 4.54
N GLN A 295 12.88 -4.74 3.83
CA GLN A 295 11.70 -3.95 4.17
C GLN A 295 10.52 -4.42 3.31
N ILE A 296 9.46 -4.92 3.93
CA ILE A 296 8.34 -5.58 3.23
C ILE A 296 7.01 -5.10 3.83
N ILE A 297 6.08 -4.67 2.97
CA ILE A 297 4.68 -4.49 3.28
C ILE A 297 4.02 -5.86 3.39
N THR A 298 3.31 -6.08 4.48
CA THR A 298 2.63 -7.34 4.81
C THR A 298 1.13 -7.12 4.98
N ILE A 299 0.36 -8.17 4.77
CA ILE A 299 -1.08 -8.21 5.08
C ILE A 299 -1.32 -9.16 6.25
N GLN A 300 -2.31 -8.91 7.10
CA GLN A 300 -2.63 -9.84 8.18
C GLN A 300 -2.92 -11.26 7.66
N ASP A 301 -2.42 -12.28 8.36
CA ASP A 301 -2.61 -13.69 8.00
C ASP A 301 -4.07 -14.07 7.74
N ARG A 302 -4.98 -13.60 8.62
CA ARG A 302 -6.43 -13.86 8.51
C ARG A 302 -7.06 -13.31 7.23
N MET A 303 -6.45 -12.31 6.60
CA MET A 303 -6.98 -11.61 5.43
C MET A 303 -6.41 -12.15 4.10
N PHE A 304 -5.30 -12.88 4.15
CA PHE A 304 -4.54 -13.24 2.96
C PHE A 304 -5.32 -14.14 1.97
N GLU A 305 -6.07 -15.12 2.47
CA GLU A 305 -6.82 -16.05 1.62
C GLU A 305 -7.93 -15.37 0.81
N ASP A 306 -8.54 -14.32 1.35
CA ASP A 306 -9.53 -13.53 0.62
C ASP A 306 -8.85 -12.52 -0.33
N TYR A 307 -7.76 -11.88 0.14
CA TYR A 307 -6.96 -10.96 -0.66
C TYR A 307 -6.45 -11.61 -1.95
N LYS A 308 -5.87 -12.81 -1.87
CA LYS A 308 -5.31 -13.51 -3.04
C LYS A 308 -6.34 -13.96 -4.09
N ARG A 309 -7.62 -14.07 -3.70
CA ARG A 309 -8.72 -14.49 -4.59
C ARG A 309 -9.33 -13.33 -5.37
N GLY A 310 -9.10 -12.10 -4.93
CA GLY A 310 -9.68 -10.88 -5.47
C GLY A 310 -8.67 -10.02 -6.25
N THR A 311 -9.18 -8.93 -6.81
CA THR A 311 -8.36 -7.83 -7.30
C THR A 311 -8.90 -6.58 -6.66
N ASP A 312 -8.14 -5.98 -5.76
CA ASP A 312 -8.53 -4.75 -5.08
C ASP A 312 -8.27 -3.51 -5.95
N PHE A 313 -8.57 -2.32 -5.42
CA PHE A 313 -8.33 -1.06 -6.13
C PHE A 313 -6.84 -0.89 -6.51
N ILE A 314 -5.92 -1.26 -5.62
CA ILE A 314 -4.48 -1.10 -5.80
C ILE A 314 -3.97 -2.01 -6.92
N GLN A 315 -4.31 -3.29 -6.89
CA GLN A 315 -3.94 -4.25 -7.91
C GLN A 315 -4.55 -3.93 -9.27
N ARG A 316 -5.68 -3.22 -9.31
CA ARG A 316 -6.32 -2.81 -10.57
C ARG A 316 -5.71 -1.55 -11.17
N TYR A 317 -5.40 -0.56 -10.34
CA TYR A 317 -5.08 0.80 -10.82
C TYR A 317 -3.66 1.27 -10.53
N VAL A 318 -2.95 0.70 -9.57
CA VAL A 318 -1.64 1.24 -9.13
C VAL A 318 -0.54 0.20 -9.32
N PHE A 319 -0.71 -0.99 -8.74
CA PHE A 319 0.29 -2.07 -8.79
C PHE A 319 -0.30 -3.39 -9.33
N PRO A 320 -0.53 -3.49 -10.65
CA PRO A 320 -0.98 -4.72 -11.27
C PRO A 320 -0.03 -5.89 -11.01
N GLY A 321 -0.57 -6.97 -10.46
CA GLY A 321 0.20 -8.18 -10.12
C GLY A 321 0.89 -8.13 -8.75
N GLY A 322 0.82 -7.00 -8.04
CA GLY A 322 1.34 -6.89 -6.68
C GLY A 322 0.65 -7.84 -5.70
N MET A 323 1.42 -8.42 -4.78
CA MET A 323 0.93 -9.36 -3.78
C MET A 323 1.65 -9.15 -2.45
N LEU A 324 0.89 -8.75 -1.42
CA LEU A 324 1.39 -8.63 -0.07
C LEU A 324 1.47 -10.01 0.59
N PRO A 325 2.64 -10.42 1.11
CA PRO A 325 2.76 -11.64 1.89
C PRO A 325 2.19 -11.46 3.30
N PRO A 326 1.62 -12.53 3.89
CA PRO A 326 1.37 -12.53 5.32
C PRO A 326 2.65 -12.85 6.09
N PRO A 327 2.82 -12.34 7.34
CA PRO A 327 4.03 -12.55 8.12
C PRO A 327 4.40 -14.02 8.32
N SER A 328 3.42 -14.93 8.52
CA SER A 328 3.73 -16.37 8.69
C SER A 328 4.40 -16.98 7.46
N ARG A 329 4.03 -16.56 6.25
CA ARG A 329 4.63 -17.05 5.00
C ARG A 329 6.07 -16.59 4.85
N LEU A 330 6.40 -15.38 5.28
CA LEU A 330 7.78 -14.88 5.28
C LEU A 330 8.69 -15.71 6.20
N VAL A 331 8.18 -16.16 7.34
CA VAL A 331 8.90 -17.06 8.26
C VAL A 331 9.08 -18.44 7.63
N GLU A 332 8.02 -19.01 7.05
CA GLU A 332 8.05 -20.32 6.39
C GLU A 332 9.02 -20.34 5.20
N LEU A 333 8.98 -19.30 4.35
CA LEU A 333 9.85 -19.16 3.18
C LEU A 333 11.32 -19.07 3.60
N GLY A 334 11.65 -18.23 4.59
CA GLY A 334 13.01 -18.14 5.12
C GLY A 334 13.52 -19.51 5.59
N LYS A 335 12.77 -20.14 6.50
CA LYS A 335 13.16 -21.43 7.09
C LYS A 335 13.33 -22.52 6.03
N SER A 336 12.40 -22.62 5.08
CA SER A 336 12.45 -23.65 4.02
C SER A 336 13.61 -23.46 3.04
N LEU A 337 14.23 -22.28 3.01
CA LEU A 337 15.32 -21.93 2.08
C LEU A 337 16.64 -21.63 2.82
N GLY A 338 16.77 -22.09 4.06
CA GLY A 338 18.00 -22.03 4.85
C GLY A 338 18.34 -20.62 5.33
N LEU A 339 17.31 -19.81 5.61
CA LEU A 339 17.43 -18.45 6.11
C LEU A 339 16.64 -18.33 7.42
N ASP A 340 17.35 -18.24 8.53
CA ASP A 340 16.73 -18.12 9.85
C ASP A 340 16.34 -16.68 10.13
N LEU A 341 15.10 -16.47 10.56
CA LEU A 341 14.65 -15.15 11.01
C LEU A 341 15.37 -14.78 12.30
N ALA A 342 16.12 -13.68 12.28
CA ALA A 342 16.90 -13.21 13.43
C ALA A 342 16.22 -12.06 14.17
N GLU A 343 15.72 -11.06 13.44
CA GLU A 343 15.13 -9.85 14.02
C GLU A 343 14.03 -9.29 13.12
N GLN A 344 13.04 -8.62 13.70
CA GLN A 344 12.09 -7.82 12.94
C GLN A 344 11.67 -6.56 13.70
N ARG A 345 11.43 -5.48 12.97
CA ARG A 345 10.77 -4.26 13.43
C ARG A 345 9.51 -4.03 12.59
N ILE A 346 8.41 -3.73 13.27
CA ILE A 346 7.10 -3.46 12.67
C ILE A 346 6.80 -1.96 12.84
N PHE A 347 6.36 -1.27 11.78
CA PHE A 347 6.17 0.18 11.80
C PHE A 347 5.08 0.67 10.84
N GLY A 348 3.97 -0.06 10.69
CA GLY A 348 2.84 0.32 9.83
C GLY A 348 2.32 1.75 10.01
N GLN A 349 2.30 2.26 11.25
CA GLN A 349 1.85 3.63 11.52
C GLN A 349 2.80 4.70 10.93
N ASP A 350 4.08 4.40 10.78
CA ASP A 350 5.02 5.28 10.11
C ASP A 350 4.74 5.32 8.61
N TYR A 351 4.27 4.23 8.01
CA TYR A 351 3.81 4.25 6.61
C TYR A 351 2.53 5.06 6.47
N ALA A 352 1.58 4.93 7.39
CA ALA A 352 0.40 5.80 7.41
C ALA A 352 0.80 7.30 7.41
N ARG A 353 1.75 7.68 8.28
CA ARG A 353 2.28 9.05 8.31
C ARG A 353 2.99 9.43 7.00
N THR A 354 3.81 8.52 6.45
CA THR A 354 4.51 8.72 5.17
C THR A 354 3.51 9.02 4.03
N LEU A 355 2.43 8.24 3.94
CA LEU A 355 1.38 8.41 2.92
C LEU A 355 0.59 9.71 3.11
N ALA A 356 0.33 10.11 4.35
CA ALA A 356 -0.31 11.39 4.66
C ALA A 356 0.57 12.58 4.21
N GLU A 357 1.87 12.51 4.50
CA GLU A 357 2.85 13.51 4.09
C GLU A 357 3.04 13.56 2.57
N TRP A 358 3.09 12.41 1.89
CA TRP A 358 3.12 12.32 0.44
C TRP A 358 1.87 12.92 -0.21
N ARG A 359 0.69 12.67 0.35
CA ARG A 359 -0.56 13.24 -0.16
C ARG A 359 -0.54 14.76 -0.08
N GLU A 360 -0.06 15.32 1.03
CA GLU A 360 0.02 16.78 1.17
C GLU A 360 1.03 17.38 0.17
N ARG A 361 2.22 16.80 0.06
CA ARG A 361 3.21 17.21 -0.95
C ARG A 361 2.66 17.10 -2.37
N PHE A 362 1.97 16.01 -2.71
CA PHE A 362 1.32 15.81 -4.01
C PHE A 362 0.29 16.90 -4.31
N ARG A 363 -0.56 17.26 -3.34
CA ARG A 363 -1.55 18.33 -3.49
C ARG A 363 -0.90 19.68 -3.76
N GLN A 364 0.15 20.01 -3.00
CA GLN A 364 0.92 21.25 -3.16
C GLN A 364 1.64 21.29 -4.50
N ALA A 365 2.14 20.14 -4.96
CA ALA A 365 2.84 19.99 -6.23
C ALA A 365 1.92 19.93 -7.45
N TRP A 366 0.61 19.70 -7.28
CA TRP A 366 -0.33 19.52 -8.39
C TRP A 366 -0.27 20.61 -9.47
N PRO A 367 -0.14 21.91 -9.17
CA PRO A 367 0.02 22.94 -10.20
C PRO A 367 1.24 22.75 -11.11
N GLN A 368 2.29 22.07 -10.62
CA GLN A 368 3.49 21.73 -11.38
C GLN A 368 3.39 20.38 -12.09
N ILE A 369 2.57 19.46 -11.55
CA ILE A 369 2.34 18.13 -12.14
C ILE A 369 1.36 18.22 -13.32
N ARG A 370 0.30 19.03 -13.21
CA ARG A 370 -0.74 19.14 -14.26
C ARG A 370 -0.18 19.48 -15.66
N PRO A 371 0.79 20.41 -15.83
CA PRO A 371 1.42 20.68 -17.13
C PRO A 371 2.17 19.49 -17.75
N LEU A 372 2.50 18.44 -16.98
CA LEU A 372 3.14 17.22 -17.49
C LEU A 372 2.17 16.30 -18.25
N GLY A 373 0.89 16.66 -18.35
CA GLY A 373 -0.13 15.91 -19.10
C GLY A 373 -1.11 15.12 -18.23
N PHE A 374 -1.05 15.26 -16.90
CA PHE A 374 -1.98 14.62 -15.98
C PHE A 374 -3.26 15.43 -15.80
N ASP A 375 -4.41 14.75 -15.73
CA ASP A 375 -5.73 15.37 -15.59
C ASP A 375 -6.30 15.24 -14.16
N ASP A 376 -7.45 15.88 -13.91
CA ASP A 376 -8.09 15.84 -12.58
C ASP A 376 -8.62 14.44 -12.22
N GLN A 377 -8.85 13.57 -13.21
CA GLN A 377 -9.23 12.18 -12.95
C GLN A 377 -8.04 11.40 -12.39
N PHE A 378 -6.85 11.57 -12.97
CA PHE A 378 -5.60 11.05 -12.43
C PHE A 378 -5.33 11.60 -11.03
N LYS A 379 -5.53 12.90 -10.81
CA LYS A 379 -5.38 13.49 -9.48
C LYS A 379 -6.22 12.75 -8.44
N ARG A 380 -7.51 12.56 -8.71
CA ARG A 380 -8.42 11.84 -7.80
C ARG A 380 -8.02 10.38 -7.63
N LEU A 381 -7.56 9.72 -8.69
CA LEU A 381 -7.02 8.35 -8.59
C LEU A 381 -5.83 8.31 -7.62
N TRP A 382 -4.86 9.20 -7.78
CA TRP A 382 -3.64 9.22 -6.98
C TRP A 382 -3.92 9.61 -5.52
N GLU A 383 -4.80 10.59 -5.28
CA GLU A 383 -5.25 10.95 -3.93
C GLU A 383 -5.98 9.79 -3.25
N PHE A 384 -6.89 9.12 -3.98
CA PHE A 384 -7.60 7.97 -3.44
C PHE A 384 -6.65 6.82 -3.10
N TYR A 385 -5.68 6.55 -3.96
CA TYR A 385 -4.61 5.58 -3.70
C TYR A 385 -3.92 5.86 -2.35
N LEU A 386 -3.46 7.10 -2.13
CA LEU A 386 -2.76 7.48 -0.90
C LEU A 386 -3.68 7.36 0.33
N HIS A 387 -4.94 7.80 0.23
CA HIS A 387 -5.94 7.66 1.30
C HIS A 387 -6.25 6.19 1.61
N TYR A 388 -6.40 5.36 0.58
CA TYR A 388 -6.73 3.94 0.70
C TYR A 388 -5.61 3.16 1.40
N CYS A 389 -4.37 3.37 0.98
CA CYS A 389 -3.22 2.77 1.64
C CYS A 389 -3.06 3.28 3.07
N GLU A 390 -3.20 4.59 3.32
CA GLU A 390 -3.10 5.15 4.67
C GLU A 390 -4.11 4.50 5.61
N ALA A 391 -5.37 4.38 5.19
CA ALA A 391 -6.43 3.75 5.97
C ALA A 391 -6.11 2.28 6.30
N GLY A 392 -5.55 1.52 5.34
CA GLY A 392 -5.14 0.14 5.56
C GLY A 392 -4.04 -0.02 6.61
N PHE A 393 -3.07 0.90 6.63
CA PHE A 393 -2.01 0.93 7.65
C PHE A 393 -2.54 1.40 9.02
N ARG A 394 -3.34 2.47 9.06
CA ARG A 394 -3.94 2.98 10.30
C ARG A 394 -4.77 1.92 11.01
N SER A 395 -5.55 1.16 10.25
CA SER A 395 -6.37 0.07 10.78
C SER A 395 -5.58 -1.19 11.13
N GLY A 396 -4.30 -1.26 10.78
CA GLY A 396 -3.45 -2.45 10.92
C GLY A 396 -3.81 -3.61 10.00
N ASN A 397 -4.66 -3.43 8.97
CA ASN A 397 -4.99 -4.49 8.02
C ASN A 397 -3.77 -4.90 7.18
N ILE A 398 -2.94 -3.91 6.88
CA ILE A 398 -1.59 -4.07 6.34
C ILE A 398 -0.58 -3.42 7.29
N ASP A 399 0.67 -3.84 7.17
CA ASP A 399 1.78 -3.39 8.02
C ASP A 399 3.07 -3.32 7.18
N VAL A 400 4.10 -2.66 7.66
CA VAL A 400 5.43 -2.68 7.03
C VAL A 400 6.47 -3.08 8.06
N ARG A 401 7.42 -3.90 7.61
CA ARG A 401 8.39 -4.54 8.48
C ARG A 401 9.78 -4.47 7.89
N GLN A 402 10.77 -4.18 8.73
CA GLN A 402 12.16 -4.49 8.45
C GLN A 402 12.47 -5.83 9.10
N ILE A 403 12.88 -6.81 8.32
CA ILE A 403 13.05 -8.21 8.71
C ILE A 403 14.46 -8.63 8.35
N VAL A 404 15.20 -9.17 9.31
CA VAL A 404 16.57 -9.63 9.12
C VAL A 404 16.60 -11.16 9.15
N TYR A 405 17.11 -11.74 8.07
CA TYR A 405 17.40 -13.16 7.96
C TYR A 405 18.90 -13.41 8.03
N VAL A 406 19.30 -14.53 8.63
CA VAL A 406 20.69 -14.98 8.71
C VAL A 406 20.82 -16.28 7.93
N LYS A 407 21.86 -16.39 7.11
CA LYS A 407 22.26 -17.67 6.54
C LYS A 407 23.19 -18.38 7.54
N PRO A 408 22.85 -19.59 8.03
CA PRO A 408 23.72 -20.35 8.92
C PRO A 408 25.14 -20.52 8.33
N ALA A 409 26.12 -20.62 9.22
CA ALA A 409 27.54 -20.76 8.88
C ALA A 409 27.89 -22.12 8.29
#